data_AF-A0A935YB32-F1
#
_entry.id   AF-A0A935YB32-F1
#
_cell.length_a   1.000
_cell.length_b   1.000
_cell.length_c   1.000
_cell.angle_alpha   90.00
_cell.angle_beta   90.00
_cell.angle_gamma   90.00
#
_symmetry.space_group_name_H-M   'P 1'
#
loop_
_entity.id
_entity.type
_entity.pdbx_description
1 polymer ?
#
loop_
_entity_poly.entity_id
_entity_poly.type
_entity_poly.pdbx_seq_one_letter_code
_entity_poly.pdbx_strand_id
1 'polypeptide(L)'
;MRRAQRSPLNSKAAPFGPYSADLQKLLQLLRWGFVRGRTIIICTKPYQEWRLGRMGPKRGLPVEVSETEIFTDYGAAAWACFRARWQEVVGQPCPVK
;
A
#
# COMPACT_ATOMS: atom_id res chain seq x y z
N MET A 1 -20.54 -16.46 25.64
CA MET A 1 -19.48 -16.71 24.62
C MET A 1 -19.99 -16.24 23.25
N ARG A 2 -19.62 -15.03 22.79
CA ARG A 2 -19.98 -14.55 21.43
C ARG A 2 -18.77 -14.71 20.53
N ARG A 3 -18.88 -15.52 19.47
CA ARG A 3 -17.88 -15.62 18.40
C ARG A 3 -17.78 -14.24 17.75
N ALA A 4 -16.63 -13.59 17.90
CA ALA A 4 -16.32 -12.38 17.16
C ALA A 4 -16.20 -12.74 15.68
N GLN A 5 -17.18 -12.27 14.90
CA GLN A 5 -17.15 -12.22 13.45
C GLN A 5 -15.85 -11.51 13.02
N ARG A 6 -14.80 -12.25 12.67
CA ARG A 6 -13.57 -11.67 12.13
C ARG A 6 -13.86 -11.25 10.69
N SER A 7 -14.24 -9.99 10.49
CA SER A 7 -14.33 -9.38 9.15
C SER A 7 -13.01 -9.60 8.40
N PRO A 8 -13.02 -10.18 7.19
CA PRO A 8 -11.80 -10.75 6.60
C PRO A 8 -10.81 -9.74 6.02
N LEU A 9 -11.11 -8.44 5.98
CA LEU A 9 -10.33 -7.47 5.20
C LEU A 9 -10.28 -6.12 5.91
N ASN A 10 -9.38 -5.92 6.87
CA ASN A 10 -9.19 -4.59 7.46
C ASN A 10 -7.71 -4.20 7.59
N SER A 11 -7.06 -4.01 6.45
CA SER A 11 -5.75 -3.33 6.37
C SER A 11 -5.84 -1.82 6.61
N LYS A 12 -7.05 -1.23 6.54
CA LYS A 12 -7.28 0.19 6.87
C LYS A 12 -7.10 0.48 8.36
N ALA A 13 -7.66 -0.37 9.23
CA ALA A 13 -7.64 -0.13 10.67
C ALA A 13 -6.31 -0.46 11.35
N ALA A 14 -5.46 -1.28 10.72
CA ALA A 14 -4.18 -1.70 11.28
C ALA A 14 -3.11 -1.79 10.18
N PRO A 15 -2.51 -0.68 9.73
CA PRO A 15 -1.48 -0.67 8.68
C PRO A 15 -0.17 -1.38 9.09
N PHE A 16 -0.05 -1.82 10.35
CA PHE A 16 1.07 -2.61 10.87
C PHE A 16 0.69 -4.00 11.38
N GLY A 17 -0.60 -4.39 11.30
CA GLY A 17 -1.12 -5.67 11.77
C GLY A 17 -1.59 -5.67 13.24
N PRO A 18 -2.00 -6.85 13.78
CA PRO A 18 -1.91 -8.17 13.18
C PRO A 18 -2.94 -8.40 12.05
N TYR A 19 -2.52 -9.09 10.99
CA TYR A 19 -3.35 -9.39 9.82
C TYR A 19 -3.86 -10.83 9.85
N SER A 20 -5.00 -11.11 9.20
CA SER A 20 -5.43 -12.49 8.91
C SER A 20 -4.44 -13.19 7.98
N ALA A 21 -4.36 -14.52 8.04
CA ALA A 21 -3.42 -15.31 7.22
C ALA A 21 -3.62 -15.08 5.71
N ASP A 22 -4.86 -14.91 5.26
CA ASP A 22 -5.17 -14.63 3.85
C ASP A 22 -4.71 -13.22 3.44
N LEU A 23 -4.89 -12.23 4.32
CA LEU A 23 -4.38 -10.88 4.09
C LEU A 23 -2.85 -10.85 4.11
N GLN A 24 -2.19 -11.65 4.96
CA GLN A 24 -0.74 -11.78 4.93
C GLN A 24 -0.23 -12.35 3.60
N LYS A 25 -0.84 -13.43 3.09
CA LYS A 25 -0.48 -14.01 1.79
C LYS A 25 -0.66 -13.00 0.65
N LEU A 26 -1.79 -12.28 0.64
CA LEU A 26 -2.06 -11.24 -0.33
C LEU A 26 -1.03 -10.10 -0.23
N LEU A 27 -0.71 -9.65 0.98
CA LEU A 27 0.32 -8.64 1.20
C LEU A 27 1.71 -9.13 0.75
N GLN A 28 2.04 -10.40 0.94
CA GLN A 28 3.30 -10.98 0.45
C GLN A 28 3.37 -10.97 -1.07
N LEU A 29 2.30 -11.38 -1.77
CA LEU A 29 2.22 -11.33 -3.24
C LEU A 29 2.43 -9.91 -3.74
N LEU A 30 1.73 -8.95 -3.14
CA LEU A 30 1.92 -7.54 -3.50
C LEU A 30 3.34 -7.10 -3.17
N ARG A 31 3.89 -7.40 -1.98
CA ARG A 31 5.21 -6.95 -1.48
C ARG A 31 6.40 -7.57 -2.22
N TRP A 32 6.31 -8.79 -2.73
CA TRP A 32 7.44 -9.50 -3.33
C TRP A 32 7.44 -9.51 -4.86
N GLY A 33 6.44 -8.89 -5.52
CA GLY A 33 6.42 -8.73 -6.97
C GLY A 33 7.53 -7.82 -7.55
N PHE A 34 7.55 -7.67 -8.87
CA PHE A 34 8.56 -6.92 -9.64
C PHE A 34 8.84 -5.54 -9.02
N VAL A 35 10.11 -5.31 -8.69
CA VAL A 35 10.59 -4.10 -8.00
C VAL A 35 10.60 -2.88 -8.95
N ARG A 36 10.69 -3.07 -10.26
CA ARG A 36 10.84 -2.01 -11.26
C ARG A 36 9.51 -1.31 -11.53
N GLY A 37 9.48 0.03 -11.54
CA GLY A 37 8.26 0.78 -11.89
C GLY A 37 7.18 0.80 -10.81
N ARG A 38 7.51 0.33 -9.59
CA ARG A 38 6.52 0.04 -8.56
C ARG A 38 6.11 1.27 -7.76
N THR A 39 4.85 1.32 -7.34
CA THR A 39 4.38 2.34 -6.40
C THR A 39 4.93 2.13 -4.99
N ILE A 40 5.45 3.20 -4.38
CA ILE A 40 5.99 3.28 -3.03
C ILE A 40 5.42 4.48 -2.27
N ILE A 41 5.63 4.51 -0.95
CA ILE A 41 5.31 5.65 -0.08
C ILE A 41 6.60 6.41 0.18
N ILE A 42 6.54 7.72 0.06
CA ILE A 42 7.64 8.65 0.30
C ILE A 42 7.23 9.54 1.45
N CYS A 43 8.04 9.56 2.50
CA CYS A 43 7.89 10.49 3.60
C CYS A 43 8.53 11.82 3.20
N THR A 44 7.73 12.83 2.88
CA THR A 44 8.22 14.16 2.51
C THR A 44 8.40 15.05 3.73
N LYS A 45 7.58 14.86 4.77
CA LYS A 45 7.78 15.46 6.10
C LYS A 45 7.54 14.42 7.19
N PRO A 46 8.52 14.15 8.06
CA PRO A 46 8.37 13.18 9.14
C PRO A 46 7.10 13.42 9.97
N TYR A 47 6.31 12.35 10.14
CA TYR A 47 5.07 12.34 10.93
C TYR A 47 3.94 13.27 10.45
N GLN A 48 4.08 13.89 9.28
CA GLN A 48 3.15 14.93 8.81
C GLN A 48 2.71 14.73 7.37
N GLU A 49 3.63 14.31 6.50
CA GLU A 49 3.39 14.32 5.07
C GLU A 49 3.97 13.08 4.41
N TRP A 50 3.08 12.35 3.77
CA TRP A 50 3.42 11.22 2.92
C TRP A 50 2.83 11.43 1.54
N ARG A 51 3.58 11.01 0.53
CA ARG A 51 3.15 11.00 -0.87
C ARG A 51 3.36 9.63 -1.47
N LEU A 52 2.62 9.32 -2.53
CA LEU A 52 2.97 8.18 -3.36
C LEU A 52 4.10 8.57 -4.30
N GLY A 53 4.88 7.58 -4.71
CA GLY A 53 5.86 7.74 -5.77
C GLY A 53 6.06 6.46 -6.55
N ARG A 54 6.75 6.58 -7.68
CA ARG A 54 7.06 5.50 -8.59
C ARG A 54 8.57 5.29 -8.62
N MET A 55 8.99 4.05 -8.37
CA MET A 55 10.39 3.70 -8.57
C MET A 55 10.72 3.70 -10.06
N GLY A 56 11.89 4.21 -10.42
CA GLY A 56 12.38 4.16 -11.79
C GLY A 56 12.43 2.72 -12.34
N PRO A 57 12.39 2.55 -13.68
CA PRO A 57 12.41 1.24 -14.32
C PRO A 57 13.75 0.50 -14.16
N LYS A 58 14.82 1.22 -13.78
CA LYS A 58 16.17 0.69 -13.56
C LYS A 58 16.70 1.20 -12.23
N ARG A 59 17.54 0.41 -11.59
CA ARG A 59 18.26 0.83 -10.38
C ARG A 59 19.13 2.05 -10.68
N GLY A 60 19.15 3.02 -9.76
CA GLY A 60 19.92 4.26 -9.90
C GLY A 60 19.18 5.38 -10.63
N LEU A 61 18.02 5.11 -11.22
CA LEU A 61 17.14 6.17 -11.73
C LEU A 61 16.37 6.84 -10.57
N PRO A 62 16.04 8.13 -10.70
CA PRO A 62 15.29 8.85 -9.69
C PRO A 62 13.92 8.21 -9.45
N VAL A 63 13.42 8.40 -8.23
CA VAL A 63 12.04 8.08 -7.87
C VAL A 63 11.18 9.28 -8.26
N GLU A 64 10.10 9.02 -8.99
CA GLU A 64 9.12 10.04 -9.32
C GLU A 64 8.16 10.20 -8.15
N VAL A 65 8.12 11.38 -7.54
CA VAL A 65 7.19 11.69 -6.45
C VAL A 65 5.90 12.23 -7.07
N SER A 66 4.76 11.65 -6.71
CA SER A 66 3.46 12.19 -7.11
C SER A 66 3.22 13.53 -6.43
N GLU A 67 2.88 14.56 -7.21
CA GLU A 67 2.52 15.88 -6.69
C GLU A 67 1.02 16.04 -6.43
N THR A 68 0.20 15.09 -6.89
CA THR A 68 -1.26 15.22 -6.91
C THR A 68 -1.91 14.96 -5.57
N GLU A 69 -1.38 14.01 -4.78
CA GLU A 69 -1.97 13.60 -3.51
C GLU A 69 -0.97 13.73 -2.36
N ILE A 70 -1.42 14.38 -1.28
CA ILE A 70 -0.71 14.45 -0.01
C ILE A 70 -1.55 13.72 1.03
N PHE A 71 -0.90 12.85 1.79
CA PHE A 71 -1.50 12.15 2.92
C PHE A 71 -0.91 12.69 4.22
N THR A 72 -1.78 13.02 5.17
CA THR A 72 -1.41 13.44 6.53
C THR A 72 -1.53 12.31 7.56
N ASP A 73 -1.90 11.12 7.11
CA ASP A 73 -1.93 9.89 7.89
C ASP A 73 -1.20 8.77 7.13
N TYR A 74 -0.30 8.07 7.82
CA TYR A 74 0.44 6.96 7.22
C TYR A 74 -0.48 5.81 6.82
N GLY A 75 -1.55 5.56 7.57
CA GLY A 75 -2.54 4.52 7.25
C GLY A 75 -3.23 4.79 5.91
N ALA A 76 -3.62 6.03 5.66
CA ALA A 76 -4.19 6.48 4.39
C ALA A 76 -3.21 6.31 3.22
N ALA A 77 -1.94 6.72 3.41
CA ALA A 77 -0.88 6.53 2.40
C ALA A 77 -0.62 5.04 2.12
N ALA A 78 -0.57 4.21 3.18
CA ALA A 78 -0.39 2.77 3.07
C ALA A 78 -1.55 2.10 2.33
N TRP A 79 -2.78 2.53 2.61
CA TRP A 79 -3.97 2.03 1.92
C TRP A 79 -4.01 2.45 0.44
N ALA A 80 -3.64 3.69 0.11
CA ALA A 80 -3.53 4.14 -1.26
C ALA A 80 -2.45 3.37 -2.03
N CYS A 81 -1.27 3.19 -1.43
CA CYS A 81 -0.18 2.40 -1.99
C CYS A 81 -0.58 0.93 -2.23
N PHE A 82 -1.35 0.34 -1.31
CA PHE A 82 -1.90 -1.00 -1.49
C PHE A 82 -2.82 -1.09 -2.71
N ARG A 83 -3.77 -0.16 -2.86
CA ARG A 83 -4.70 -0.14 -4.01
C ARG A 83 -3.95 0.06 -5.33
N ALA A 84 -2.95 0.94 -5.34
CA ALA A 84 -2.10 1.14 -6.52
C ALA A 84 -1.35 -0.14 -6.90
N ARG A 85 -0.71 -0.80 -5.93
CA ARG A 85 -0.01 -2.08 -6.16
C ARG A 85 -0.94 -3.20 -6.59
N TRP A 86 -2.16 -3.23 -6.06
CA TRP A 86 -3.18 -4.17 -6.50
C TRP A 86 -3.51 -3.97 -7.97
N GLN A 87 -3.80 -2.73 -8.38
CA GLN A 87 -4.06 -2.39 -9.79
C GLN A 87 -2.86 -2.75 -10.69
N GLU A 88 -1.63 -2.53 -10.22
CA GLU A 88 -0.41 -2.87 -10.98
C GLU A 88 -0.23 -4.38 -11.18
N VAL A 89 -0.54 -5.20 -10.18
CA VAL A 89 -0.33 -6.66 -10.22
C VAL A 89 -1.52 -7.40 -10.84
N VAL A 90 -2.74 -7.00 -10.50
CA VAL A 90 -3.99 -7.69 -10.88
C VAL A 90 -4.59 -7.08 -12.15
N GLY A 91 -4.27 -5.84 -12.49
CA GLY A 91 -4.85 -5.11 -13.63
C GLY A 91 -6.28 -4.62 -13.41
N GLN A 92 -6.84 -4.84 -12.21
CA GLN A 92 -8.21 -4.46 -11.84
C GLN A 92 -8.21 -3.60 -10.58
N PRO A 93 -9.22 -2.73 -10.40
CA PRO A 93 -9.31 -1.90 -9.21
C PRO A 93 -9.48 -2.77 -7.98
N CYS A 94 -8.90 -2.35 -6.85
CA CYS A 94 -9.06 -3.07 -5.60
C CYS A 94 -10.55 -3.12 -5.22
N PRO A 95 -11.13 -4.32 -5.02
CA PRO A 95 -12.56 -4.45 -4.72
C PRO A 95 -12.91 -3.96 -3.30
N VAL A 96 -11.91 -3.69 -2.47
CA VAL A 96 -12.08 -3.24 -1.09
C VAL A 96 -12.11 -1.71 -1.06
N LYS A 97 -13.24 -1.13 -0.63
CA LYS A 97 -13.44 0.32 -0.52
C LYS A 97 -12.76 0.89 0.72
#